data_AF-B9FW52-F1
#
_entry.id   AF-B9FW52-F1
#
_cell.length_a   1.000
_cell.length_b   1.000
_cell.length_c   1.000
_cell.angle_alpha   90.00
_cell.angle_beta   90.00
_cell.angle_gamma   90.00
#
_symmetry.space_group_name_H-M   'P 1'
#
loop_
_entity.id
_entity.type
_entity.pdbx_description
1 polymer ?
#
loop_
_entity_poly.entity_id
_entity_poly.type
_entity_poly.pdbx_seq_one_letter_code
_entity_poly.pdbx_strand_id
1 'polypeptide(L)'
;MLQLFGKELVALIDRSIQEINREHGQARGASEMRRLLKLAVVITMLPTSPDLLPVILRLYATLGTFPIDQLNGITKELRKCVRKILRRVCSLSQTQSGLYHVAQRGGVHKITLYVMNYVKFLWEHDSVINNIIAYQADGESENGEEWTQVDSFVQHFIGRLDALLERMARHESMMGLECISLLNNAHFILNRLRKLEVKSALQQDWILRYENQVKHQITRYLELSWLPVMSCLDAHTPTQALFPCFHLPLTTRFYEMLESTCAEQQNWRIEDPKLRNNVRKAVSSHVVQCYQAHLQKKGMKLHKYIPQEIENKLMELFEG
;
A
#
# COMPACT_ATOMS: atom_id res chain seq x y z
N MET A 1 8.52 8.99 19.04
CA MET A 1 9.77 9.42 19.71
C MET A 1 10.98 9.36 18.76
N LEU A 2 11.23 8.23 18.08
CA LEU A 2 12.39 8.08 17.16
C LEU A 2 12.36 8.98 15.90
N GLN A 3 11.19 9.24 15.29
CA GLN A 3 11.09 10.17 14.14
C GLN A 3 11.44 11.63 14.49
N LEU A 4 11.11 12.09 15.70
CA LEU A 4 11.46 13.43 16.17
C LEU A 4 12.97 13.52 16.43
N PHE A 5 13.52 12.50 17.09
CA PHE A 5 14.96 12.38 17.34
C PHE A 5 15.79 12.34 16.04
N GLY A 6 15.30 11.62 15.00
CA GLY A 6 15.94 11.59 13.69
C GLY A 6 16.01 12.97 13.02
N LYS A 7 14.92 13.76 13.08
CA LYS A 7 14.89 15.13 12.53
C LYS A 7 15.85 16.07 13.27
N GLU A 8 15.91 15.97 14.59
CA GLU A 8 16.84 16.76 15.40
C GLU A 8 18.30 16.42 15.09
N LEU A 9 18.62 15.14 14.89
CA LEU A 9 19.95 14.70 14.49
C LEU A 9 20.32 15.18 13.09
N VAL A 10 19.41 15.12 12.11
CA VAL A 10 19.65 15.67 10.77
C VAL A 10 19.91 17.18 10.85
N ALA A 11 19.09 17.93 11.60
CA ALA A 11 19.29 19.37 11.78
C ALA A 11 20.59 19.71 12.53
N LEU A 12 21.04 18.84 13.45
CA LEU A 12 22.34 18.98 14.10
C LEU A 12 23.48 18.79 13.09
N ILE A 13 23.41 17.76 12.26
CA ILE A 13 24.42 17.51 11.21
C ILE A 13 24.49 18.71 10.26
N ASP A 14 23.34 19.26 9.85
CA ASP A 14 23.27 20.41 8.96
C ASP A 14 23.94 21.66 9.54
N ARG A 15 23.75 21.91 10.83
CA ARG A 15 24.43 23.00 11.55
C ARG A 15 25.94 22.79 11.60
N SER A 16 26.40 21.59 11.93
CA SER A 16 27.83 21.28 11.93
C SER A 16 28.45 21.45 10.53
N ILE A 17 27.73 21.11 9.44
CA ILE A 17 28.21 21.37 8.07
C ILE A 17 28.38 22.86 7.80
N GLN A 18 27.40 23.68 8.18
CA GLN A 18 27.48 25.14 8.01
C GLN A 18 28.68 25.73 8.75
N GLU A 19 28.94 25.27 9.97
CA GLU A 19 30.10 25.70 10.76
C GLU A 19 31.43 25.27 10.11
N ILE A 20 31.53 24.00 9.67
CA ILE A 20 32.72 23.49 8.96
C ILE A 20 33.03 24.32 7.71
N ASN A 21 32.01 24.64 6.92
CA ASN A 21 32.17 25.41 5.69
C ASN A 21 32.57 26.87 5.98
N ARG A 22 32.02 27.47 7.04
CA ARG A 22 32.35 28.86 7.44
C ARG A 22 33.78 28.99 7.96
N GLU A 23 34.29 27.96 8.61
CA GLU A 23 35.58 27.97 9.32
C GLU A 23 36.62 27.07 8.64
N HIS A 24 36.52 26.94 7.31
CA HIS A 24 37.39 26.09 6.50
C HIS A 24 38.88 26.42 6.75
N GLY A 25 39.67 25.39 7.09
CA GLY A 25 41.09 25.54 7.43
C GLY A 25 41.38 26.02 8.87
N GLN A 26 40.36 26.30 9.69
CA GLN A 26 40.52 26.71 11.09
C GLN A 26 40.32 25.53 12.07
N ALA A 27 40.88 25.65 13.28
CA ALA A 27 40.82 24.61 14.31
C ALA A 27 39.38 24.21 14.71
N ARG A 28 38.44 25.15 14.60
CA ARG A 28 37.03 24.94 14.96
C ARG A 28 36.27 24.13 13.89
N GLY A 29 36.55 24.34 12.60
CA GLY A 29 36.09 23.43 11.54
C GLY A 29 36.62 21.99 11.71
N ALA A 30 37.88 21.83 12.10
CA ALA A 30 38.45 20.51 12.42
C ALA A 30 37.86 19.86 13.69
N SER A 31 37.34 20.66 14.62
CA SER A 31 36.62 20.17 15.81
C SER A 31 35.26 19.60 15.44
N GLU A 32 34.48 20.34 14.64
CA GLU A 32 33.16 19.90 14.18
C GLU A 32 33.24 18.64 13.32
N MET A 33 34.25 18.52 12.46
CA MET A 33 34.51 17.28 11.71
C MET A 33 34.72 16.07 12.63
N ARG A 34 35.52 16.22 13.70
CA ARG A 34 35.71 15.15 14.70
C ARG A 34 34.42 14.79 15.44
N ARG A 35 33.52 15.75 15.66
CA ARG A 35 32.20 15.48 16.27
C ARG A 35 31.32 14.66 15.33
N LEU A 36 31.28 14.99 14.04
CA LEU A 36 30.54 14.21 13.04
C LEU A 36 31.06 12.76 12.93
N LEU A 37 32.39 12.56 12.98
CA LEU A 37 32.98 11.23 12.97
C LEU A 37 32.59 10.41 14.20
N LYS A 38 32.64 11.01 15.40
CA LYS A 38 32.19 10.34 16.63
C LYS A 38 30.71 9.98 16.55
N LEU A 39 29.86 10.86 16.02
CA LEU A 39 28.44 10.59 15.81
C LEU A 39 28.23 9.41 14.84
N ALA A 40 28.97 9.37 13.74
CA ALA A 40 28.91 8.25 12.79
C ALA A 40 29.30 6.93 13.45
N VAL A 41 30.38 6.90 14.24
CA VAL A 41 30.79 5.72 15.01
C VAL A 41 29.69 5.28 15.98
N VAL A 42 29.12 6.20 16.77
CA VAL A 42 28.03 5.87 17.69
C VAL A 42 26.83 5.28 16.94
N ILE A 43 26.42 5.88 15.82
CA ILE A 43 25.29 5.38 15.02
C ILE A 43 25.56 3.98 14.47
N THR A 44 26.78 3.68 14.03
CA THR A 44 27.14 2.33 13.56
C THR A 44 27.07 1.26 14.66
N MET A 45 27.20 1.66 15.93
CA MET A 45 27.09 0.77 17.09
C MET A 45 25.64 0.59 17.59
N LEU A 46 24.71 1.46 17.18
CA LEU A 46 23.32 1.37 17.63
C LEU A 46 22.58 0.17 17.01
N PRO A 47 21.54 -0.37 17.69
CA PRO A 47 20.64 -1.33 17.09
C PRO A 47 20.05 -0.79 15.78
N THR A 48 20.06 -1.64 14.76
CA THR A 48 19.58 -1.27 13.43
C THR A 48 18.10 -0.93 13.46
N SER A 49 17.77 0.32 13.12
CA SER A 49 16.40 0.83 13.05
C SER A 49 16.15 1.54 11.72
N PRO A 50 14.98 1.34 11.07
CA PRO A 50 14.58 2.12 9.89
C PRO A 50 14.59 3.63 10.12
N ASP A 51 14.29 4.07 11.36
CA ASP A 51 14.25 5.48 11.73
C ASP A 51 15.63 6.17 11.68
N LEU A 52 16.72 5.40 11.69
CA LEU A 52 18.09 5.93 11.59
C LEU A 52 18.54 6.18 10.16
N LEU A 53 17.82 5.67 9.15
CA LEU A 53 18.23 5.78 7.76
C LEU A 53 18.47 7.23 7.31
N PRO A 54 17.59 8.22 7.59
CA PRO A 54 17.83 9.60 7.20
C PRO A 54 19.13 10.17 7.76
N VAL A 55 19.44 9.85 9.02
CA VAL A 55 20.65 10.33 9.70
C VAL A 55 21.90 9.69 9.07
N ILE A 56 21.85 8.38 8.80
CA ILE A 56 22.95 7.64 8.17
C ILE A 56 23.23 8.15 6.76
N LEU A 57 22.20 8.37 5.95
CA LEU A 57 22.35 8.90 4.59
C LEU A 57 22.96 10.31 4.62
N ARG A 58 22.50 11.16 5.55
CA ARG A 58 23.04 12.51 5.70
C ARG A 58 24.52 12.49 6.12
N LEU A 59 24.89 11.65 7.09
CA LEU A 59 26.28 11.48 7.49
C LEU A 59 27.14 10.93 6.36
N TYR A 60 26.67 9.93 5.62
CA TYR A 60 27.40 9.35 4.51
C TYR A 60 27.69 10.39 3.43
N ALA A 61 26.66 11.14 2.99
CA ALA A 61 26.81 12.20 1.99
C ALA A 61 27.77 13.29 2.48
N THR A 62 27.70 13.65 3.75
CA THR A 62 28.56 14.67 4.37
C THR A 62 30.01 14.21 4.45
N LEU A 63 30.26 13.00 4.94
CA LEU A 63 31.63 12.48 5.07
C LEU A 63 32.30 12.28 3.70
N GLY A 64 31.50 12.00 2.66
CA GLY A 64 31.99 11.86 1.28
C GLY A 64 32.54 13.14 0.65
N THR A 65 32.31 14.32 1.22
CA THR A 65 32.87 15.59 0.71
C THR A 65 34.28 15.90 1.21
N PHE A 66 34.84 15.08 2.10
CA PHE A 66 36.13 15.31 2.74
C PHE A 66 37.24 14.38 2.22
N PRO A 67 38.54 14.75 2.34
CA PRO A 67 39.66 13.92 1.88
C PRO A 67 39.68 12.51 2.50
N ILE A 68 39.95 11.51 1.66
CA ILE A 68 39.50 10.11 1.79
C ILE A 68 40.30 9.26 2.80
N ASP A 69 41.58 9.56 3.03
CA ASP A 69 42.52 8.57 3.57
C ASP A 69 42.22 8.13 5.02
N GLN A 70 41.45 8.91 5.78
CA GLN A 70 41.04 8.58 7.16
C GLN A 70 39.58 8.14 7.31
N LEU A 71 38.78 8.17 6.24
CA LEU A 71 37.31 8.04 6.30
C LEU A 71 36.78 6.70 5.80
N ASN A 72 37.60 5.93 5.09
CA ASN A 72 37.18 4.68 4.43
C ASN A 72 36.54 3.66 5.39
N GLY A 73 37.06 3.53 6.62
CA GLY A 73 36.51 2.59 7.61
C GLY A 73 35.08 2.95 8.03
N ILE A 74 34.84 4.20 8.42
CA ILE A 74 33.51 4.66 8.87
C ILE A 74 32.52 4.64 7.71
N THR A 75 32.93 5.08 6.52
CA THR A 75 32.10 5.04 5.32
C THR A 75 31.68 3.61 4.96
N LYS A 76 32.57 2.63 5.13
CA LYS A 76 32.23 1.19 4.98
C LYS A 76 31.16 0.75 5.99
N GLU A 77 31.33 1.09 7.26
CA GLU A 77 30.35 0.72 8.29
C GLU A 77 28.98 1.39 8.10
N LEU A 78 28.93 2.65 7.68
CA LEU A 78 27.66 3.32 7.35
C LEU A 78 26.93 2.62 6.20
N ARG A 79 27.66 2.18 5.15
CA ARG A 79 27.06 1.40 4.05
C ARG A 79 26.48 0.07 4.53
N LYS A 80 27.20 -0.64 5.40
CA LYS A 80 26.68 -1.87 6.04
C LYS A 80 25.42 -1.59 6.85
N CYS A 81 25.36 -0.49 7.59
CA CYS A 81 24.15 -0.09 8.34
C CYS A 81 22.96 0.13 7.39
N VAL A 82 23.14 0.85 6.28
CA VAL A 82 22.06 1.03 5.28
C VAL A 82 21.56 -0.30 4.75
N ARG A 83 22.46 -1.21 4.30
CA ARG A 83 22.07 -2.54 3.82
C ARG A 83 21.31 -3.34 4.87
N LYS A 84 21.76 -3.29 6.12
CA LYS A 84 21.10 -3.99 7.25
C LYS A 84 19.71 -3.40 7.54
N ILE A 85 19.56 -2.08 7.44
CA ILE A 85 18.25 -1.42 7.54
C ILE A 85 17.32 -1.87 6.41
N LEU A 86 17.77 -1.83 5.16
CA LEU A 86 16.99 -2.25 3.99
C LEU A 86 16.52 -3.71 4.14
N ARG A 87 17.42 -4.63 4.52
CA ARG A 87 17.07 -6.03 4.82
C ARG A 87 16.03 -6.16 5.93
N ARG A 88 16.18 -5.39 7.02
CA ARG A 88 15.23 -5.39 8.14
C ARG A 88 13.85 -4.87 7.72
N VAL A 89 13.79 -3.77 6.96
CA VAL A 89 12.52 -3.21 6.50
C VAL A 89 11.80 -4.17 5.58
N CYS A 90 12.54 -4.79 4.64
CA CYS A 90 12.00 -5.86 3.83
C CYS A 90 11.48 -7.00 4.71
N SER A 91 12.26 -7.55 5.65
CA SER A 91 11.84 -8.70 6.47
C SER A 91 10.67 -8.43 7.43
N LEU A 92 10.53 -7.20 7.94
CA LEU A 92 9.43 -6.82 8.84
C LEU A 92 8.04 -6.96 8.20
N SER A 93 7.96 -6.84 6.88
CA SER A 93 6.72 -7.12 6.14
C SER A 93 6.28 -8.60 6.22
N GLN A 94 7.16 -9.54 6.58
CA GLN A 94 6.80 -10.98 6.68
C GLN A 94 6.32 -11.36 8.08
N THR A 95 6.92 -10.81 9.13
CA THR A 95 6.87 -11.35 10.51
C THR A 95 5.77 -10.74 11.38
N GLN A 96 5.21 -9.58 11.02
CA GLN A 96 4.34 -8.80 11.89
C GLN A 96 2.86 -8.81 11.48
N SER A 97 2.35 -9.96 11.02
CA SER A 97 0.92 -10.17 10.70
C SER A 97 -0.01 -9.75 11.86
N GLY A 98 0.42 -9.90 13.12
CA GLY A 98 -0.37 -9.56 14.30
C GLY A 98 -0.24 -8.13 14.83
N LEU A 99 0.72 -7.33 14.36
CA LEU A 99 0.97 -5.97 14.89
C LEU A 99 0.30 -4.86 14.06
N TYR A 100 0.08 -5.11 12.77
CA TYR A 100 -0.66 -4.19 11.91
C TYR A 100 -2.14 -4.53 12.04
N HIS A 101 -2.81 -3.84 12.96
CA HIS A 101 -4.25 -3.91 13.18
C HIS A 101 -5.00 -4.14 11.86
N VAL A 102 -5.83 -5.20 11.82
CA VAL A 102 -6.71 -5.49 10.68
C VAL A 102 -7.50 -4.21 10.40
N ALA A 103 -7.49 -3.76 9.15
CA ALA A 103 -8.33 -2.65 8.78
C ALA A 103 -9.77 -3.11 8.98
N GLN A 104 -10.45 -2.60 10.02
CA GLN A 104 -11.83 -2.96 10.27
C GLN A 104 -12.64 -2.59 9.02
N ARG A 105 -13.49 -3.52 8.58
CA ARG A 105 -14.50 -3.25 7.53
C ARG A 105 -13.91 -2.89 6.16
N GLY A 106 -12.70 -3.38 5.85
CA GLY A 106 -12.07 -3.27 4.54
C GLY A 106 -11.21 -2.02 4.32
N GLY A 107 -10.90 -1.22 5.34
CA GLY A 107 -10.10 0.00 5.20
C GLY A 107 -8.64 -0.19 4.75
N VAL A 108 -7.87 0.89 4.71
CA VAL A 108 -6.44 0.84 4.33
C VAL A 108 -5.60 0.33 5.51
N HIS A 109 -4.75 -0.67 5.26
CA HIS A 109 -3.87 -1.20 6.31
C HIS A 109 -2.74 -0.25 6.66
N LYS A 110 -2.38 -0.16 7.95
CA LYS A 110 -1.24 0.67 8.41
C LYS A 110 0.08 0.29 7.75
N ILE A 111 0.28 -1.00 7.41
CA ILE A 111 1.47 -1.44 6.70
C ILE A 111 1.58 -0.81 5.30
N THR A 112 0.45 -0.62 4.60
CA THR A 112 0.39 0.07 3.30
C THR A 112 0.88 1.50 3.43
N LEU A 113 0.45 2.23 4.47
CA LEU A 113 0.92 3.59 4.75
C LEU A 113 2.43 3.60 5.03
N TYR A 114 2.90 2.69 5.89
CA TYR A 114 4.30 2.59 6.26
C TYR A 114 5.20 2.33 5.04
N VAL A 115 4.85 1.31 4.24
CA VAL A 115 5.60 0.94 3.02
C VAL A 115 5.62 2.10 2.03
N MET A 116 4.47 2.73 1.75
CA MET A 116 4.43 3.83 0.77
C MET A 116 5.16 5.08 1.22
N ASN A 117 5.17 5.38 2.53
CA ASN A 117 5.98 6.47 3.07
C ASN A 117 7.48 6.16 2.94
N TYR A 118 7.88 4.91 3.12
CA TYR A 118 9.27 4.50 2.99
C TYR A 118 9.72 4.45 1.52
N VAL A 119 8.88 3.96 0.60
CA VAL A 119 9.12 4.02 -0.85
C VAL A 119 9.33 5.46 -1.31
N LYS A 120 8.47 6.38 -0.86
CA LYS A 120 8.64 7.82 -1.10
C LYS A 120 10.04 8.29 -0.68
N PHE A 121 10.41 8.01 0.57
CA PHE A 121 11.71 8.41 1.12
C PHE A 121 12.89 7.83 0.32
N LEU A 122 12.81 6.56 -0.07
CA LEU A 122 13.87 5.91 -0.84
C LEU A 122 14.09 6.58 -2.19
N TRP A 123 13.01 6.92 -2.91
CA TRP A 123 13.14 7.61 -4.19
C TRP A 123 13.57 9.07 -4.04
N GLU A 124 13.19 9.77 -2.96
CA GLU A 124 13.69 11.13 -2.68
C GLU A 124 15.20 11.17 -2.38
N HIS A 125 15.81 10.01 -2.09
CA HIS A 125 17.23 9.88 -1.76
C HIS A 125 17.94 8.85 -2.66
N ASP A 126 17.39 8.60 -3.86
CA ASP A 126 17.82 7.51 -4.73
C ASP A 126 19.31 7.56 -5.09
N SER A 127 19.82 8.75 -5.43
CA SER A 127 21.21 9.00 -5.80
C SER A 127 22.21 8.55 -4.72
N VAL A 128 22.00 9.00 -3.48
CA VAL A 128 22.88 8.66 -2.34
C VAL A 128 22.76 7.17 -2.00
N ILE A 129 21.54 6.62 -2.03
CA ILE A 129 21.33 5.20 -1.72
C ILE A 129 21.94 4.32 -2.80
N ASN A 130 21.78 4.65 -4.08
CA ASN A 130 22.39 3.94 -5.21
C ASN A 130 23.91 3.91 -5.10
N ASN A 131 24.55 5.03 -4.75
CA ASN A 131 25.99 5.08 -4.50
C ASN A 131 26.43 4.16 -3.35
N ILE A 132 25.62 4.08 -2.29
CA ILE A 132 25.88 3.22 -1.14
C ILE A 132 25.75 1.74 -1.49
N ILE A 133 24.66 1.36 -2.16
CA ILE A 133 24.34 -0.05 -2.43
C ILE A 133 25.15 -0.64 -3.59
N ALA A 134 25.48 0.17 -4.61
CA ALA A 134 26.28 -0.28 -5.77
C ALA A 134 27.73 -0.62 -5.41
N TYR A 135 28.28 -0.02 -4.33
CA TYR A 135 29.64 -0.32 -3.90
C TYR A 135 29.68 -1.67 -3.19
N GLN A 136 30.03 -2.73 -3.91
CA GLN A 136 30.39 -4.03 -3.34
C GLN A 136 31.91 -4.05 -3.11
N ALA A 137 32.35 -4.10 -1.85
CA ALA A 137 33.74 -4.44 -1.55
C ALA A 137 33.90 -5.96 -1.62
N ASP A 138 35.06 -6.46 -2.05
CA ASP A 138 35.37 -7.89 -2.04
C ASP A 138 35.05 -8.52 -0.67
N GLY A 139 34.18 -9.53 -0.68
CA GLY A 139 33.78 -10.30 0.51
C GLY A 139 32.55 -9.80 1.29
N GLU A 140 31.81 -8.78 0.83
CA GLU A 140 30.61 -8.29 1.54
C GLU A 140 29.28 -9.00 1.17
N SER A 141 29.28 -9.83 0.12
CA SER A 141 28.08 -10.53 -0.34
C SER A 141 27.88 -11.85 0.42
N GLU A 142 27.52 -11.76 1.71
CA GLU A 142 27.31 -12.94 2.54
C GLU A 142 25.99 -13.70 2.24
N ASN A 143 25.04 -13.13 1.48
CA ASN A 143 23.68 -13.70 1.40
C ASN A 143 22.92 -13.59 0.05
N GLY A 144 23.58 -13.28 -1.08
CA GLY A 144 23.02 -13.46 -2.43
C GLY A 144 21.85 -12.56 -2.88
N GLU A 145 21.11 -11.91 -1.97
CA GLU A 145 20.11 -10.89 -2.29
C GLU A 145 20.71 -9.48 -2.07
N GLU A 146 21.49 -9.00 -3.04
CA GLU A 146 21.95 -7.61 -3.05
C GLU A 146 21.21 -6.78 -4.10
N TRP A 147 20.36 -5.88 -3.61
CA TRP A 147 19.79 -4.82 -4.43
C TRP A 147 20.90 -3.88 -4.88
N THR A 148 21.10 -3.80 -6.19
CA THR A 148 22.13 -2.94 -6.78
C THR A 148 21.60 -1.54 -7.12
N GLN A 149 20.26 -1.37 -7.10
CA GLN A 149 19.56 -0.12 -7.38
C GLN A 149 18.34 0.03 -6.45
N VAL A 150 17.98 1.26 -6.11
CA VAL A 150 16.79 1.59 -5.31
C VAL A 150 15.53 1.05 -5.96
N ASP A 151 15.40 1.15 -7.28
CA ASP A 151 14.28 0.59 -8.01
C ASP A 151 14.14 -0.92 -7.81
N SER A 152 15.25 -1.67 -7.81
CA SER A 152 15.23 -3.11 -7.54
C SER A 152 14.74 -3.44 -6.12
N PHE A 153 15.13 -2.63 -5.13
CA PHE A 153 14.63 -2.74 -3.76
C PHE A 153 13.13 -2.42 -3.69
N VAL A 154 12.71 -1.30 -4.28
CA VAL A 154 11.33 -0.82 -4.25
C VAL A 154 10.40 -1.84 -4.92
N GLN A 155 10.79 -2.40 -6.08
CA GLN A 155 10.04 -3.45 -6.75
C GLN A 155 9.81 -4.66 -5.83
N HIS A 156 10.87 -5.15 -5.18
CA HIS A 156 10.76 -6.26 -4.24
C HIS A 156 9.89 -5.88 -3.02
N PHE A 157 10.05 -4.67 -2.50
CA PHE A 157 9.37 -4.22 -1.29
C PHE A 157 7.85 -4.04 -1.51
N ILE A 158 7.45 -3.44 -2.63
CA ILE A 158 6.03 -3.33 -3.02
C ILE A 158 5.46 -4.72 -3.35
N GLY A 159 6.20 -5.59 -4.05
CA GLY A 159 5.76 -6.96 -4.32
C GLY A 159 5.50 -7.77 -3.04
N ARG A 160 6.29 -7.55 -1.99
CA ARG A 160 6.06 -8.15 -0.67
C ARG A 160 4.84 -7.55 0.05
N LEU A 161 4.59 -6.26 -0.11
CA LEU A 161 3.36 -5.64 0.40
C LEU A 161 2.13 -6.27 -0.28
N ASP A 162 2.14 -6.44 -1.60
CA ASP A 162 1.03 -7.09 -2.33
C ASP A 162 0.76 -8.50 -1.77
N ALA A 163 1.79 -9.33 -1.66
CA ALA A 163 1.64 -10.69 -1.13
C ALA A 163 1.13 -10.72 0.32
N LEU A 164 1.53 -9.75 1.15
CA LEU A 164 1.03 -9.60 2.50
C LEU A 164 -0.44 -9.18 2.53
N LEU A 165 -0.81 -8.19 1.72
CA LEU A 165 -2.20 -7.71 1.61
C LEU A 165 -3.14 -8.83 1.15
N GLU A 166 -2.75 -9.60 0.14
CA GLU A 166 -3.52 -10.78 -0.29
C GLU A 166 -3.66 -11.81 0.84
N ARG A 167 -2.59 -12.07 1.59
CA ARG A 167 -2.66 -12.99 2.73
C ARG A 167 -3.57 -12.49 3.84
N MET A 168 -3.55 -11.20 4.14
CA MET A 168 -4.43 -10.60 5.15
C MET A 168 -5.89 -10.60 4.71
N ALA A 169 -6.15 -10.28 3.44
CA ALA A 169 -7.50 -10.26 2.89
C ALA A 169 -8.13 -11.67 2.86
N ARG A 170 -7.36 -12.74 2.62
CA ARG A 170 -7.84 -14.13 2.70
C ARG A 170 -8.35 -14.57 4.07
N HIS A 171 -8.01 -13.85 5.14
CA HIS A 171 -8.54 -14.12 6.48
C HIS A 171 -9.87 -13.40 6.75
N GLU A 172 -10.37 -12.62 5.80
CA GLU A 172 -11.69 -12.03 5.88
C GLU A 172 -12.76 -13.10 5.65
N SER A 173 -13.84 -13.03 6.43
CA SER A 173 -14.88 -14.05 6.41
C SER A 173 -15.73 -14.06 5.14
N MET A 174 -15.66 -12.98 4.35
CA MET A 174 -16.54 -12.74 3.20
C MET A 174 -15.71 -12.40 1.97
N MET A 175 -15.90 -13.16 0.88
CA MET A 175 -15.17 -12.97 -0.37
C MET A 175 -15.36 -11.56 -0.99
N GLY A 176 -16.55 -10.96 -0.79
CA GLY A 176 -16.80 -9.58 -1.20
C GLY A 176 -15.99 -8.56 -0.40
N LEU A 177 -15.83 -8.79 0.91
CA LEU A 177 -15.02 -7.93 1.78
C LEU A 177 -13.54 -8.02 1.39
N GLU A 178 -13.05 -9.23 1.06
CA GLU A 178 -11.68 -9.44 0.57
C GLU A 178 -11.38 -8.50 -0.61
N CYS A 179 -12.31 -8.43 -1.57
CA CYS A 179 -12.19 -7.58 -2.74
C CYS A 179 -12.16 -6.09 -2.36
N ILE A 180 -13.01 -5.65 -1.42
CA ILE A 180 -13.04 -4.25 -0.94
C ILE A 180 -11.74 -3.88 -0.21
N SER A 181 -11.23 -4.77 0.62
CA SER A 181 -9.98 -4.61 1.35
C SER A 181 -8.79 -4.41 0.40
N LEU A 182 -8.66 -5.30 -0.60
CA LEU A 182 -7.65 -5.18 -1.64
C LEU A 182 -7.85 -3.93 -2.50
N LEU A 183 -9.10 -3.59 -2.85
CA LEU A 183 -9.44 -2.40 -3.62
C LEU A 183 -8.98 -1.11 -2.94
N ASN A 184 -9.30 -0.94 -1.64
CA ASN A 184 -8.92 0.25 -0.88
C ASN A 184 -7.40 0.42 -0.81
N ASN A 185 -6.67 -0.66 -0.56
CA ASN A 185 -5.21 -0.61 -0.49
C ASN A 185 -4.58 -0.34 -1.87
N ALA A 186 -5.05 -1.00 -2.94
CA ALA A 186 -4.60 -0.76 -4.30
C ALA A 186 -4.84 0.69 -4.75
N HIS A 187 -6.03 1.23 -4.46
CA HIS A 187 -6.36 2.62 -4.78
C HIS A 187 -5.51 3.62 -3.98
N PHE A 188 -5.26 3.34 -2.70
CA PHE A 188 -4.38 4.16 -1.87
C PHE A 188 -2.95 4.20 -2.45
N ILE A 189 -2.39 3.03 -2.80
CA ILE A 189 -1.04 2.94 -3.39
C ILE A 189 -1.00 3.69 -4.73
N LEU A 190 -1.98 3.49 -5.60
CA LEU A 190 -2.10 4.20 -6.88
C LEU A 190 -2.08 5.72 -6.69
N ASN A 191 -2.89 6.24 -5.76
CA ASN A 191 -2.95 7.66 -5.47
C ASN A 191 -1.64 8.19 -4.87
N ARG A 192 -0.92 7.38 -4.09
CA ARG A 192 0.42 7.74 -3.59
C ARG A 192 1.41 7.82 -4.73
N LEU A 193 1.49 6.78 -5.58
CA LEU A 193 2.40 6.74 -6.72
C LEU A 193 2.21 7.92 -7.67
N ARG A 194 0.96 8.28 -8.00
CA ARG A 194 0.66 9.44 -8.86
C ARG A 194 1.07 10.79 -8.28
N LYS A 195 1.19 10.90 -6.96
CA LYS A 195 1.57 12.15 -6.26
C LYS A 195 3.08 12.27 -6.04
N LEU A 196 3.85 11.23 -6.32
CA LEU A 196 5.31 11.28 -6.19
C LEU A 196 5.88 12.03 -7.38
N GLU A 197 6.72 13.03 -7.10
CA GLU A 197 7.45 13.80 -8.11
C GLU A 197 8.71 13.06 -8.60
N VAL A 198 8.60 11.74 -8.70
CA VAL A 198 9.59 10.86 -9.31
C VAL A 198 9.18 10.67 -10.77
N LYS A 199 10.13 10.36 -11.66
CA LYS A 199 9.84 10.05 -13.07
C LYS A 199 10.59 8.79 -13.50
N SER A 200 10.57 7.75 -12.67
CA SER A 200 11.20 6.48 -12.99
C SER A 200 10.26 5.60 -13.84
N ALA A 201 10.83 4.74 -14.68
CA ALA A 201 10.06 3.77 -15.46
C ALA A 201 9.27 2.83 -14.53
N LEU A 202 9.91 2.41 -13.43
CA LEU A 202 9.29 1.56 -12.42
C LEU A 202 8.01 2.18 -11.86
N GLN A 203 8.00 3.47 -11.55
CA GLN A 203 6.80 4.14 -11.05
C GLN A 203 5.64 4.07 -12.04
N GLN A 204 5.90 4.28 -13.34
CA GLN A 204 4.86 4.21 -14.38
C GLN A 204 4.30 2.79 -14.52
N ASP A 205 5.16 1.78 -14.49
CA ASP A 205 4.74 0.37 -14.53
C ASP A 205 3.84 0.03 -13.34
N TRP A 206 4.18 0.50 -12.14
CA TRP A 206 3.35 0.28 -10.95
C TRP A 206 2.04 1.06 -10.99
N ILE A 207 2.01 2.28 -11.53
CA ILE A 207 0.76 3.03 -11.74
C ILE A 207 -0.19 2.21 -12.61
N LEU A 208 0.29 1.72 -13.76
CA LEU A 208 -0.50 0.89 -14.67
C LEU A 208 -0.97 -0.41 -14.01
N ARG A 209 -0.08 -1.08 -13.27
CA ARG A 209 -0.41 -2.31 -12.52
C ARG A 209 -1.53 -2.07 -11.50
N TYR A 210 -1.44 -1.02 -10.68
CA TYR A 210 -2.46 -0.73 -9.68
C TYR A 210 -3.76 -0.19 -10.28
N GLU A 211 -3.72 0.50 -11.43
CA GLU A 211 -4.94 0.82 -12.19
C GLU A 211 -5.68 -0.44 -12.62
N ASN A 212 -4.95 -1.43 -13.14
CA ASN A 212 -5.53 -2.72 -13.53
C ASN A 212 -6.03 -3.49 -12.32
N GLN A 213 -5.29 -3.47 -11.20
CA GLN A 213 -5.71 -4.11 -9.96
C GLN A 213 -6.98 -3.49 -9.38
N VAL A 214 -7.12 -2.15 -9.39
CA VAL A 214 -8.35 -1.47 -8.97
C VAL A 214 -9.54 -1.93 -9.83
N LYS A 215 -9.39 -1.95 -11.15
CA LYS A 215 -10.45 -2.44 -12.06
C LYS A 215 -10.80 -3.90 -11.77
N HIS A 216 -9.77 -4.75 -11.62
CA HIS A 216 -9.93 -6.17 -11.36
C HIS A 216 -10.67 -6.45 -10.06
N GLN A 217 -10.34 -5.75 -8.97
CA GLN A 217 -11.05 -5.94 -7.70
C GLN A 217 -12.51 -5.46 -7.76
N ILE A 218 -12.82 -4.42 -8.52
CA ILE A 218 -14.21 -4.00 -8.76
C ILE A 218 -14.97 -5.10 -9.51
N THR A 219 -14.39 -5.65 -10.59
CA THR A 219 -15.02 -6.74 -11.35
C THR A 219 -15.23 -7.97 -10.48
N ARG A 220 -14.19 -8.45 -9.77
CA ARG A 220 -14.30 -9.59 -8.85
C ARG A 220 -15.35 -9.36 -7.77
N TYR A 221 -15.42 -8.15 -7.22
CA TYR A 221 -16.42 -7.79 -6.22
C TYR A 221 -17.85 -7.91 -6.77
N LEU A 222 -18.10 -7.41 -7.98
CA LEU A 222 -19.40 -7.54 -8.65
C LEU A 222 -19.75 -9.01 -8.93
N GLU A 223 -18.79 -9.80 -9.41
CA GLU A 223 -18.97 -11.23 -9.66
C GLU A 223 -19.27 -12.02 -8.39
N LEU A 224 -18.52 -11.79 -7.31
CA LEU A 224 -18.66 -12.56 -6.08
C LEU A 224 -19.86 -12.13 -5.24
N SER A 225 -20.21 -10.85 -5.25
CA SER A 225 -21.23 -10.30 -4.34
C SER A 225 -22.57 -10.05 -5.01
N TRP A 226 -22.60 -9.69 -6.29
CA TRP A 226 -23.82 -9.22 -6.97
C TRP A 226 -24.33 -10.18 -8.05
N LEU A 227 -23.45 -10.92 -8.74
CA LEU A 227 -23.86 -11.95 -9.71
C LEU A 227 -24.83 -12.99 -9.12
N PRO A 228 -24.66 -13.49 -7.88
CA PRO A 228 -25.64 -14.39 -7.28
C PRO A 228 -27.02 -13.74 -7.08
N VAL A 229 -27.05 -12.45 -6.72
CA VAL A 229 -28.29 -11.68 -6.54
C VAL A 229 -29.01 -11.56 -7.89
N MET A 230 -28.29 -11.13 -8.94
CA MET A 230 -28.89 -10.91 -10.26
C MET A 230 -29.27 -12.21 -10.96
N SER A 231 -28.57 -13.32 -10.71
CA SER A 231 -28.93 -14.64 -11.23
C SER A 231 -30.36 -15.06 -10.83
N CYS A 232 -30.91 -14.51 -9.75
CA CYS A 232 -32.31 -14.73 -9.38
C CYS A 232 -33.31 -14.14 -10.39
N LEU A 233 -32.88 -13.20 -11.23
CA LEU A 233 -33.73 -12.54 -12.23
C LEU A 233 -33.63 -13.19 -13.62
N ASP A 234 -32.68 -14.09 -13.83
CA ASP A 234 -32.47 -14.75 -15.11
C ASP A 234 -33.44 -15.93 -15.31
N ALA A 235 -34.14 -15.93 -16.44
CA ALA A 235 -35.12 -16.94 -16.78
C ALA A 235 -34.50 -18.26 -17.29
N HIS A 236 -33.22 -18.24 -17.63
CA HIS A 236 -32.49 -19.38 -18.19
C HIS A 236 -31.71 -20.18 -17.15
N THR A 237 -31.66 -19.75 -15.89
CA THR A 237 -31.07 -20.55 -14.82
C THR A 237 -31.95 -21.78 -14.62
N PRO A 238 -31.51 -22.99 -15.02
CA PRO A 238 -32.32 -24.16 -14.84
C PRO A 238 -32.40 -24.41 -13.34
N THR A 239 -33.52 -24.10 -12.72
CA THR A 239 -33.86 -24.72 -11.45
C THR A 239 -34.00 -26.21 -11.74
N GLN A 240 -32.90 -26.96 -11.55
CA GLN A 240 -32.91 -28.43 -11.46
C GLN A 240 -33.65 -28.87 -10.19
N ALA A 241 -34.82 -28.29 -9.94
CA ALA A 241 -35.65 -28.57 -8.79
C ALA A 241 -36.58 -29.70 -9.17
N LEU A 242 -36.34 -30.87 -8.59
CA LEU A 242 -37.23 -32.04 -8.67
C LEU A 242 -38.65 -31.74 -8.15
N PHE A 243 -38.85 -30.63 -7.40
CA PHE A 243 -40.14 -30.21 -6.86
C PHE A 243 -40.33 -28.67 -6.87
N PRO A 244 -40.93 -28.10 -7.93
CA PRO A 244 -41.12 -26.64 -8.07
C PRO A 244 -41.97 -25.98 -6.97
N CYS A 245 -42.83 -26.73 -6.30
CA CYS A 245 -43.77 -26.26 -5.27
C CYS A 245 -43.15 -25.99 -3.89
N PHE A 246 -41.89 -26.36 -3.65
CA PHE A 246 -41.19 -26.08 -2.39
C PHE A 246 -40.20 -24.91 -2.49
N HIS A 247 -40.14 -24.23 -3.63
CA HIS A 247 -39.20 -23.14 -3.85
C HIS A 247 -39.89 -21.78 -3.92
N LEU A 248 -39.33 -20.82 -3.19
CA LEU A 248 -39.75 -19.43 -3.21
C LEU A 248 -39.66 -18.87 -4.64
N PRO A 249 -40.62 -18.02 -5.09
CA PRO A 249 -40.53 -17.39 -6.39
C PRO A 249 -39.19 -16.67 -6.56
N LEU A 250 -38.56 -16.83 -7.72
CA LEU A 250 -37.26 -16.24 -8.06
C LEU A 250 -37.18 -14.72 -7.78
N THR A 251 -38.29 -14.00 -7.96
CA THR A 251 -38.42 -12.57 -7.63
C THR A 251 -38.36 -12.30 -6.13
N THR A 252 -38.95 -13.16 -5.30
CA THR A 252 -38.90 -12.99 -3.85
C THR A 252 -37.51 -13.33 -3.31
N ARG A 253 -36.87 -14.37 -3.85
CA ARG A 253 -35.46 -14.69 -3.57
C ARG A 253 -34.52 -13.53 -3.94
N PHE A 254 -34.76 -12.87 -5.08
CA PHE A 254 -34.02 -11.66 -5.44
C PHE A 254 -34.13 -10.57 -4.36
N TYR A 255 -35.34 -10.27 -3.88
CA TYR A 255 -35.52 -9.23 -2.85
C TYR A 255 -34.85 -9.59 -1.53
N GLU A 256 -34.95 -10.85 -1.10
CA GLU A 256 -34.28 -11.33 0.12
C GLU A 256 -32.75 -11.23 0.01
N MET A 257 -32.18 -11.67 -1.13
CA MET A 257 -30.74 -11.57 -1.36
C MET A 257 -30.29 -10.11 -1.47
N LEU A 258 -31.04 -9.25 -2.18
CA LEU A 258 -30.75 -7.82 -2.28
C LEU A 258 -30.71 -7.16 -0.89
N GLU A 259 -31.73 -7.41 -0.06
CA GLU A 259 -31.82 -6.82 1.28
C GLU A 259 -30.71 -7.32 2.20
N SER A 260 -30.45 -8.63 2.19
CA SER A 260 -29.39 -9.26 2.97
C SER A 260 -28.00 -8.71 2.58
N THR A 261 -27.70 -8.68 1.28
CA THR A 261 -26.43 -8.15 0.76
C THR A 261 -26.27 -6.67 1.10
N CYS A 262 -27.31 -5.85 0.93
CA CYS A 262 -27.27 -4.44 1.32
C CYS A 262 -27.01 -4.26 2.83
N ALA A 263 -27.69 -5.02 3.68
CA ALA A 263 -27.53 -4.92 5.13
C ALA A 263 -26.12 -5.32 5.59
N GLU A 264 -25.54 -6.36 4.98
CA GLU A 264 -24.17 -6.80 5.25
C GLU A 264 -23.14 -5.74 4.85
N GLN A 265 -23.30 -5.18 3.64
CA GLN A 265 -22.33 -4.27 3.03
C GLN A 265 -22.48 -2.81 3.45
N GLN A 266 -23.59 -2.44 4.09
CA GLN A 266 -23.78 -1.10 4.65
C GLN A 266 -22.70 -0.76 5.69
N ASN A 267 -22.21 -1.76 6.43
CA ASN A 267 -21.17 -1.61 7.43
C ASN A 267 -19.75 -1.70 6.88
N TRP A 268 -19.58 -1.97 5.58
CA TRP A 268 -18.26 -1.97 4.95
C TRP A 268 -17.82 -0.53 4.69
N ARG A 269 -16.53 -0.31 4.44
CA ARG A 269 -16.01 1.04 4.24
C ARG A 269 -15.14 1.13 3.00
N ILE A 270 -15.44 2.10 2.14
CA ILE A 270 -14.53 2.56 1.09
C ILE A 270 -14.10 3.97 1.44
N GLU A 271 -12.83 4.15 1.82
CA GLU A 271 -12.34 5.40 2.40
C GLU A 271 -12.40 6.58 1.43
N ASP A 272 -11.97 6.39 0.18
CA ASP A 272 -11.97 7.44 -0.84
C ASP A 272 -13.39 7.67 -1.39
N PRO A 273 -13.96 8.89 -1.27
CA PRO A 273 -15.32 9.17 -1.72
C PRO A 273 -15.53 9.01 -3.23
N LYS A 274 -14.51 9.30 -4.05
CA LYS A 274 -14.59 9.16 -5.51
C LYS A 274 -14.62 7.68 -5.87
N LEU A 275 -13.75 6.88 -5.27
CA LEU A 275 -13.77 5.43 -5.44
C LEU A 275 -15.10 4.84 -4.98
N ARG A 276 -15.58 5.24 -3.80
CA ARG A 276 -16.87 4.79 -3.25
C ARG A 276 -18.02 5.06 -4.20
N ASN A 277 -18.11 6.27 -4.73
CA ASN A 277 -19.12 6.65 -5.71
C ASN A 277 -18.99 5.83 -7.01
N ASN A 278 -17.77 5.57 -7.49
CA ASN A 278 -17.55 4.76 -8.68
C ASN A 278 -18.01 3.31 -8.49
N VAL A 279 -17.72 2.70 -7.34
CA VAL A 279 -18.17 1.34 -7.02
C VAL A 279 -19.70 1.28 -6.90
N ARG A 280 -20.32 2.24 -6.19
CA ARG A 280 -21.79 2.33 -6.10
C ARG A 280 -22.45 2.44 -7.46
N LYS A 281 -21.91 3.28 -8.34
CA LYS A 281 -22.40 3.41 -9.72
C LYS A 281 -22.26 2.12 -10.51
N ALA A 282 -21.14 1.41 -10.36
CA ALA A 282 -20.93 0.13 -11.02
C ALA A 282 -21.96 -0.93 -10.57
N VAL A 283 -22.19 -1.03 -9.25
CA VAL A 283 -23.22 -1.91 -8.67
C VAL A 283 -24.61 -1.50 -9.14
N SER A 284 -24.97 -0.22 -8.99
CA SER A 284 -26.28 0.32 -9.39
C SER A 284 -26.57 0.07 -10.86
N SER A 285 -25.64 0.45 -11.74
CA SER A 285 -25.77 0.23 -13.17
C SER A 285 -26.04 -1.24 -13.50
N HIS A 286 -25.33 -2.17 -12.85
CA HIS A 286 -25.46 -3.58 -13.16
C HIS A 286 -26.78 -4.18 -12.64
N VAL A 287 -27.10 -3.95 -11.36
CA VAL A 287 -28.30 -4.49 -10.71
C VAL A 287 -29.57 -3.91 -11.32
N VAL A 288 -29.61 -2.59 -11.54
CA VAL A 288 -30.80 -1.90 -12.08
C VAL A 288 -31.05 -2.32 -13.53
N GLN A 289 -30.02 -2.47 -14.35
CA GLN A 289 -30.17 -2.96 -15.73
C GLN A 289 -30.77 -4.37 -15.77
N CYS A 290 -30.26 -5.31 -14.98
CA CYS A 290 -30.80 -6.66 -14.89
C CYS A 290 -32.26 -6.66 -14.40
N TYR A 291 -32.57 -5.82 -13.40
CA TYR A 291 -33.92 -5.70 -12.87
C TYR A 291 -34.90 -5.12 -13.90
N GLN A 292 -34.54 -4.05 -14.59
CA GLN A 292 -35.38 -3.46 -15.63
C GLN A 292 -35.65 -4.44 -16.78
N ALA A 293 -34.63 -5.19 -17.21
CA ALA A 293 -34.80 -6.24 -18.22
C ALA A 293 -35.77 -7.34 -17.76
N HIS A 294 -35.76 -7.70 -16.48
CA HIS A 294 -36.72 -8.64 -15.90
C HIS A 294 -38.15 -8.10 -15.91
N LEU A 295 -38.34 -6.83 -15.51
CA LEU A 295 -39.65 -6.16 -15.50
C LEU A 295 -40.28 -6.14 -16.90
N GLN A 296 -39.48 -5.86 -17.93
CA GLN A 296 -39.94 -5.85 -19.32
C GLN A 296 -40.42 -7.24 -19.79
N LYS A 297 -39.77 -8.32 -19.35
CA LYS A 297 -40.11 -9.70 -19.76
C LYS A 297 -41.38 -10.25 -19.08
N LYS A 298 -41.63 -9.92 -17.82
CA LYS A 298 -42.76 -10.49 -17.03
C LYS A 298 -44.04 -9.65 -17.03
N GLY A 299 -44.01 -8.45 -17.61
CA GLY A 299 -45.12 -7.49 -17.58
C GLY A 299 -45.30 -6.85 -16.20
N MET A 300 -46.08 -5.76 -16.13
CA MET A 300 -46.38 -5.02 -14.90
C MET A 300 -47.26 -5.83 -13.92
N LYS A 301 -46.72 -6.89 -13.30
CA LYS A 301 -47.26 -7.41 -12.05
C LYS A 301 -46.89 -6.48 -10.89
N LEU A 302 -47.49 -6.67 -9.71
CA LEU A 302 -47.11 -5.92 -8.50
C LEU A 302 -45.67 -6.30 -8.13
N HIS A 303 -44.74 -5.34 -8.23
CA HIS A 303 -43.34 -5.52 -7.82
C HIS A 303 -43.09 -4.79 -6.51
N LYS A 304 -42.20 -5.32 -5.66
CA LYS A 304 -41.92 -4.77 -4.32
C LYS A 304 -41.23 -3.41 -4.39
N TYR A 305 -40.38 -3.21 -5.40
CA TYR A 305 -39.59 -1.99 -5.58
C TYR A 305 -39.70 -1.45 -7.00
N ILE A 306 -39.65 -0.13 -7.16
CA ILE A 306 -39.35 0.48 -8.46
C ILE A 306 -37.82 0.58 -8.65
N PRO A 307 -37.30 0.64 -9.90
CA PRO A 307 -35.87 0.73 -10.16
C PRO A 307 -35.15 1.85 -9.38
N GLN A 308 -35.80 3.00 -9.20
CA GLN A 308 -35.24 4.13 -8.45
C GLN A 308 -35.02 3.83 -6.96
N GLU A 309 -35.90 3.04 -6.35
CA GLU A 309 -35.76 2.67 -4.93
C GLU A 309 -34.58 1.72 -4.72
N ILE A 310 -34.34 0.82 -5.67
CA ILE A 310 -33.15 -0.05 -5.67
C ILE A 310 -31.89 0.80 -5.83
N GLU A 311 -31.87 1.72 -6.80
CA GLU A 311 -30.73 2.64 -6.99
C GLU A 311 -30.41 3.42 -5.71
N ASN A 312 -31.41 4.02 -5.07
CA ASN A 312 -31.21 4.80 -3.84
C ASN A 312 -30.58 3.95 -2.73
N LYS A 313 -31.05 2.72 -2.51
CA LYS A 313 -30.47 1.78 -1.54
C LYS A 313 -29.01 1.45 -1.87
N LEU A 314 -28.68 1.21 -3.13
CA LEU A 314 -27.32 0.89 -3.56
C LEU A 314 -26.35 2.07 -3.40
N MET A 315 -26.86 3.30 -3.49
CA MET A 315 -26.08 4.51 -3.28
C MET A 315 -25.72 4.77 -1.81
N GLU A 316 -26.30 4.03 -0.86
CA GLU A 316 -25.99 4.11 0.58
C GLU A 316 -24.90 3.12 1.03
N LEU A 317 -24.50 2.18 0.17
CA LEU A 317 -23.51 1.13 0.51
C LEU A 317 -22.14 1.70 0.87
N PHE A 318 -21.41 1.09 1.79
CA PHE A 318 -20.02 1.44 2.14
C PHE A 318 -19.78 2.74 2.94
N GLU A 319 -20.78 3.25 3.66
CA GLU A 319 -20.61 4.41 4.56
C GLU A 319 -20.09 4.04 5.98
N GLY A 320 -19.80 2.75 6.25
CA GLY A 320 -19.53 2.21 7.58
C GLY A 320 -18.19 2.53 8.23
#